data_AF-A0A7G9RAR8-F1
#
_entry.id   AF-A0A7G9RAR8-F1
#
_cell.length_a   1.000
_cell.length_b   1.000
_cell.length_c   1.000
_cell.angle_alpha   90.00
_cell.angle_beta   90.00
_cell.angle_gamma   90.00
#
_symmetry.space_group_name_H-M   'P 1'
#
loop_
_entity.id
_entity.type
_entity.pdbx_description
1 polymer ?
#
loop_
_entity_poly.entity_id
_entity_poly.type
_entity_poly.pdbx_seq_one_letter_code
_entity_poly.pdbx_strand_id
1 'polypeptide(L)' 'MLVDGKQLSAPYVIEAIGDPDTLAGGLKILKGFVYEVERVGGTVDIEQLDTVNITSLHESPAPEYAEPVPNQ' A
#
# COMPACT_ATOMS: atom_id res chain seq x y z
N MET A 1 5.88 9.49 9.45
CA MET A 1 5.03 9.62 8.24
C MET A 1 3.58 9.61 8.69
N LEU A 2 2.70 10.44 8.13
CA LEU A 2 1.26 10.44 8.47
C LEU A 2 0.49 9.78 7.31
N VAL A 3 -0.27 8.73 7.60
CA VAL A 3 -1.13 8.02 6.63
C VAL A 3 -2.51 7.90 7.23
N ASP A 4 -3.52 8.47 6.57
CA ASP A 4 -4.92 8.47 7.05
C ASP A 4 -5.06 8.92 8.52
N GLY A 5 -4.41 10.02 8.89
CA GLY A 5 -4.39 10.53 10.27
C GLY A 5 -3.58 9.70 11.27
N LYS A 6 -3.04 8.53 10.88
CA LYS A 6 -2.21 7.67 11.72
C LYS A 6 -0.72 7.99 11.54
N GLN A 7 -0.06 8.36 12.63
CA GLN A 7 1.38 8.57 12.63
C GLN A 7 2.10 7.21 12.62
N LEU A 8 2.96 7.00 11.63
CA LEU A 8 3.80 5.83 11.46
C LEU A 8 5.28 6.20 11.65
N SER A 9 6.04 5.22 12.14
CA SER A 9 7.50 5.27 12.30
C SER A 9 8.12 4.07 11.59
N ALA A 10 9.37 4.22 11.14
CA ALA A 10 10.09 3.16 10.45
C ALA A 10 10.49 2.03 11.43
N PRO A 11 10.67 0.79 10.94
CA PRO A 11 10.51 0.34 9.56
C PRO A 11 9.04 0.27 9.10
N TYR A 12 8.79 0.46 7.80
CA TYR A 12 7.45 0.39 7.21
C TYR A 12 7.25 -0.95 6.50
N VAL A 13 6.04 -1.51 6.62
CA VAL A 13 5.61 -2.70 5.88
C VAL A 13 4.43 -2.31 5.01
N ILE A 14 4.50 -2.69 3.73
CA ILE A 14 3.43 -2.49 2.75
C ILE A 14 3.01 -3.86 2.25
N GLU A 15 1.78 -4.26 2.58
CA GLU A 15 1.17 -5.50 2.09
C GLU A 15 0.28 -5.18 0.88
N ALA A 16 0.36 -6.00 -0.16
CA ALA A 16 -0.42 -5.81 -1.38
C ALA A 16 -0.89 -7.16 -1.93
N ILE A 17 -2.11 -7.18 -2.47
CA ILE A 17 -2.70 -8.34 -3.13
C ILE A 17 -2.73 -8.06 -4.64
N GLY A 18 -2.18 -8.99 -5.42
CA GLY A 18 -2.10 -8.91 -6.88
C GLY A 18 -1.17 -9.99 -7.43
N ASP A 19 -0.88 -9.93 -8.73
CA ASP A 19 0.12 -10.80 -9.35
C ASP A 19 1.52 -10.49 -8.78
N PRO A 20 2.20 -11.45 -8.10
CA PRO A 20 3.44 -11.17 -7.38
C PRO A 20 4.57 -10.67 -8.28
N ASP A 21 4.66 -11.18 -9.52
CA ASP A 21 5.70 -10.79 -10.47
C ASP A 21 5.47 -9.39 -11.03
N THR A 22 4.22 -9.05 -11.34
CA THR A 22 3.82 -7.71 -11.76
C THR A 22 4.12 -6.68 -10.67
N LEU A 23 3.73 -6.97 -9.41
CA LEU A 23 3.97 -6.06 -8.28
C LEU A 23 5.47 -5.88 -8.01
N ALA A 24 6.24 -6.98 -7.93
CA ALA A 24 7.68 -6.91 -7.70
C ALA A 24 8.43 -6.23 -8.85
N GLY A 25 8.02 -6.49 -10.09
CA GLY A 25 8.54 -5.82 -11.28
C GLY A 25 8.29 -4.31 -11.25
N GLY A 26 7.09 -3.89 -10.85
CA GLY A 26 6.71 -2.48 -10.73
C GLY A 26 7.59 -1.69 -9.75
N LEU A 27 7.96 -2.30 -8.62
CA LEU A 27 8.85 -1.66 -7.63
C LEU A 27 10.28 -1.45 -8.14
N LYS A 28 10.73 -2.27 -9.09
CA LYS A 28 12.10 -2.29 -9.63
C LYS A 28 12.27 -1.53 -10.95
N ILE A 29 11.26 -0.76 -11.37
CA ILE A 29 11.37 0.11 -12.55
C ILE A 29 12.55 1.08 -12.37
N LEU A 30 13.27 1.37 -13.46
CA LEU A 30 14.42 2.29 -13.45
C LEU A 30 14.06 3.63 -12.82
N LYS A 31 14.85 4.04 -11.81
CA LYS A 31 14.60 5.26 -11.01
C LYS A 31 13.22 5.29 -10.34
N GLY A 32 12.66 4.11 -10.08
CA GLY A 32 11.42 3.91 -9.34
C GLY A 32 11.64 3.85 -7.84
N PHE A 33 10.71 3.18 -7.15
CA PHE A 33 10.62 3.19 -5.69
C PHE A 33 11.90 2.70 -4.99
N VAL A 34 12.38 1.50 -5.34
CA VAL A 34 13.57 0.91 -4.69
C VAL A 34 14.79 1.83 -4.83
N TYR A 35 15.02 2.35 -6.04
CA TYR A 35 16.12 3.27 -6.30
C TYR A 35 16.04 4.53 -5.44
N GLU A 36 14.85 5.14 -5.31
CA GLU A 36 14.70 6.38 -4.52
C GLU A 36 14.91 6.15 -3.02
N VAL A 37 14.50 4.99 -2.48
CA VAL A 37 14.75 4.63 -1.08
C VAL A 37 16.25 4.39 -0.83
N GLU A 38 16.91 3.64 -1.69
CA GLU A 38 18.35 3.37 -1.59
C GLU A 38 19.18 4.66 -1.75
N ARG A 39 18.75 5.58 -2.63
CA ARG A 39 19.40 6.88 -2.86
C ARG A 39 19.50 7.74 -1.60
N VAL A 40 18.58 7.57 -0.64
CA VAL A 40 18.59 8.27 0.66
C VAL A 40 19.15 7.42 1.80
N GLY A 41 19.77 6.27 1.49
CA GLY A 41 20.43 5.39 2.45
C GLY A 41 19.49 4.40 3.15
N GLY A 42 18.25 4.23 2.67
CA GLY A 42 17.34 3.19 3.14
C GLY A 42 17.58 1.84 2.47
N THR A 43 16.85 0.82 2.95
CA THR A 43 16.81 -0.52 2.34
C THR A 43 15.36 -0.93 2.07
N VAL A 44 15.17 -1.81 1.09
CA VAL A 44 13.86 -2.40 0.75
C VAL A 44 14.01 -3.90 0.62
N ASP A 45 13.22 -4.64 1.38
CA ASP A 45 13.05 -6.08 1.22
C ASP A 45 11.71 -6.34 0.53
N ILE A 46 11.72 -7.25 -0.46
CA ILE A 46 10.52 -7.63 -1.22
C ILE A 46 10.31 -9.13 -1.04
N GLU A 47 9.18 -9.49 -0.44
CA GLU A 47 8.75 -10.87 -0.25
C GLU A 47 7.49 -11.13 -1.09
N GLN A 48 7.52 -12.18 -1.90
CA GLN A 48 6.36 -12.67 -2.65
C GLN A 48 5.73 -13.82 -1.87
N LEU A 49 4.42 -13.74 -1.63
CA LEU A 49 3.66 -14.70 -0.84
C LEU A 49 2.48 -15.24 -1.66
N ASP A 50 2.19 -16.53 -1.53
CA ASP A 50 1.01 -17.17 -2.15
C ASP A 50 -0.31 -16.66 -1.55
N THR A 51 -0.28 -16.16 -0.32
CA THR A 51 -1.45 -15.63 0.39
C THR A 51 -1.03 -14.48 1.28
N VAL A 52 -1.76 -13.37 1.16
CA VAL A 52 -1.62 -12.17 1.99
C VAL A 52 -3.00 -11.83 2.55
N ASN A 53 -3.08 -11.59 3.87
CA ASN A 53 -4.33 -11.25 4.53
C ASN A 53 -4.29 -9.77 4.97
N ILE A 54 -4.99 -8.90 4.23
CA ILE A 54 -5.13 -7.49 4.60
C ILE A 54 -6.42 -7.32 5.40
N THR A 55 -6.30 -7.13 6.71
CA THR A 55 -7.45 -7.03 7.63
C THR A 55 -7.78 -5.59 8.04
N SER A 56 -6.98 -4.62 7.61
CA SER A 56 -7.23 -3.21 7.90
C SER A 56 -8.46 -2.72 7.14
N LEU A 57 -9.34 -1.99 7.83
CA LEU A 57 -10.50 -1.33 7.24
C LEU A 57 -10.31 0.20 7.32
N HIS A 58 -10.75 0.90 6.28
CA HIS A 58 -10.85 2.37 6.31
C HIS A 58 -12.18 2.79 6.94
N GLU A 59 -12.14 3.78 7.81
CA GLU A 59 -13.35 4.39 8.38
C GLU A 59 -13.93 5.40 7.38
N SER A 60 -15.01 5.01 6.70
CA SER A 60 -15.65 5.89 5.74
C SER A 60 -16.50 6.95 6.46
N PRO A 61 -16.28 8.25 6.21
CA PRO A 61 -17.10 9.29 6.78
C PRO A 61 -18.53 9.23 6.22
N ALA A 62 -19.50 9.65 7.04
CA ALA A 62 -20.89 9.72 6.59
C ALA A 62 -21.00 10.68 5.39
N PRO A 63 -21.65 10.26 4.29
CA PRO A 63 -21.88 11.15 3.16
C PRO A 63 -22.80 12.30 3.58
N GLU A 64 -22.53 13.51 3.09
CA GLU A 64 -23.34 14.69 3.42
C GLU A 64 -24.67 14.71 2.63
N TYR A 65 -24.63 14.26 1.37
CA TYR A 65 -25.79 14.27 0.47
C TYR A 65 -26.00 12.96 -0.30
N ALA A 66 -24.98 12.11 -0.38
CA ALA A 66 -25.04 10.90 -1.21
C ALA A 66 -25.84 9.81 -0.51
N GLU A 67 -26.81 9.26 -1.21
CA GLU A 67 -27.56 8.07 -0.79
C GLU A 67 -27.34 6.93 -1.79
N PRO A 68 -27.23 5.68 -1.34
CA PRO A 68 -27.16 4.53 -2.23
C PRO A 68 -28.48 4.39 -3.00
N VAL A 69 -28.41 4.11 -4.30
CA VAL A 69 -29.58 3.66 -5.04
C VAL A 69 -30.06 2.33 -4.45
N PRO A 70 -31.35 2.19 -4.06
CA PRO A 70 -31.89 0.92 -3.60
C PRO A 70 -31.65 -0.18 -4.64
N ASN A 71 -31.27 -1.37 -4.17
CA ASN A 71 -30.87 -2.54 -4.96
C ASN A 71 -31.62 -2.64 -6.31
N GLN A 72 -30.87 -2.65 -7.42
CA GLN A 72 -31.36 -3.08 -8.73
C GLN A 72 -31.39 -4.61 -8.83
#